data_AF-A0AAW0KMS7-F1
#
_entry.id   AF-A0AAW0KMS7-F1
#
_cell.length_a   1.000
_cell.length_b   1.000
_cell.length_c   1.000
_cell.angle_alpha   90.00
_cell.angle_beta   90.00
_cell.angle_gamma   90.00
#
_symmetry.space_group_name_H-M   'P 1'
#
loop_
_entity.id
_entity.type
_entity.pdbx_description
1 polymer ?
#
loop_
_entity_poly.entity_id
_entity_poly.type
_entity_poly.pdbx_seq_one_letter_code
_entity_poly.pdbx_strand_id
1 'polypeptide(L)'
;MELLLMLVLSTLEFTCLNSPLGGVTDMESVEDLAKISNATIVLLPIFCNYITTAEHCTLSLTIMDFILRSFLTPDTWFPIIQTHLELQHVILKLHDKNSFASIPILLKFFLTLARVKGGAVMLLNSGFLTSLRVLFSEYLDGGSSSSINGEGSISNSSDKIEKPQHIWGLGLAVVTAMIQSLGGSSTCTDIVDNVIPYFFSEKAYMISYYLNAPDFPSDDPDKKRPRAQRTQTSLAALEETEHTLMLMCVLAKHWNSWVKAMKEMDSQLREKSIHLLAFISRGTQHHGESAIRGAPLLCPPTLKEDFDLCKKAPFIKSKNGWFALSPLGCVSKQKFTAVSTALITKDQANTVPTHFSDAIALQIYRITFLILKFLSLQAEGATRRAEEVGFVDLAHFPELPMPEILHGLQDQAIAIVTELCEANKSDRVHSEIKGVCCLLLQIMEMALYLELCVLQICGIRPVLGRVEDFSKDLKSLIRATEGHAFLKASMKSLKHIVSFVYPRLLQSEGFM
;
A
#
# COMPACT_ATOMS: atom_id res chain seq x y z
N MET A 1 31.94 10.83 17.99
CA MET A 1 32.18 9.79 16.96
C MET A 1 32.21 8.40 17.57
N GLU A 2 33.05 8.11 18.57
CA GLU A 2 33.12 6.78 19.20
C GLU A 2 31.83 6.35 19.92
N LEU A 3 31.19 7.25 20.69
CA LEU A 3 29.88 7.02 21.30
C LEU A 3 28.75 6.85 20.26
N LEU A 4 28.84 7.55 19.13
CA LEU A 4 27.89 7.42 18.02
C LEU A 4 28.06 6.06 17.35
N LEU A 5 29.30 5.64 17.14
CA LEU A 5 29.65 4.35 16.56
C LEU A 5 29.22 3.22 17.49
N MET A 6 29.45 3.34 18.81
CA MET A 6 28.93 2.41 19.82
C MET A 6 27.41 2.36 19.82
N LEU A 7 26.72 3.50 19.75
CA LEU A 7 25.26 3.54 19.67
C LEU A 7 24.78 2.83 18.39
N VAL A 8 25.38 3.11 17.24
CA VAL A 8 25.06 2.49 15.95
C VAL A 8 25.39 0.99 15.94
N LEU A 9 26.49 0.57 16.58
CA LEU A 9 26.89 -0.83 16.73
C LEU A 9 25.97 -1.60 17.67
N SER A 10 25.67 -1.06 18.86
CA SER A 10 24.74 -1.69 19.82
C SER A 10 23.32 -1.75 19.27
N THR A 11 22.91 -0.76 18.48
CA THR A 11 21.61 -0.79 17.79
C THR A 11 21.60 -1.79 16.63
N LEU A 12 22.65 -1.88 15.82
CA LEU A 12 22.82 -2.94 14.80
C LEU A 12 22.79 -4.34 15.41
N GLU A 13 23.50 -4.53 16.52
CA GLU A 13 23.58 -5.79 17.26
C GLU A 13 22.20 -6.20 17.81
N PHE A 14 21.47 -5.26 18.41
CA PHE A 14 20.09 -5.46 18.88
C PHE A 14 19.09 -5.75 17.75
N THR A 15 19.25 -5.09 16.59
CA THR A 15 18.36 -5.32 15.43
C THR A 15 18.67 -6.67 14.76
N CYS A 16 19.93 -7.11 14.79
CA CYS A 16 20.36 -8.41 14.26
C CYS A 16 19.93 -9.57 15.18
N LEU A 17 19.96 -9.36 16.50
CA LEU A 17 19.47 -10.31 17.52
C LEU A 17 17.94 -10.47 17.51
N ASN A 18 17.19 -9.43 17.09
CA ASN A 18 15.73 -9.46 16.99
C ASN A 18 15.18 -9.78 15.58
N SER A 19 16.00 -10.36 14.69
CA SER A 19 15.48 -11.11 13.54
C SER A 19 14.48 -12.17 14.05
N PRO A 20 13.35 -12.47 13.36
CA PRO A 20 12.28 -13.30 13.90
C PRO A 20 12.71 -14.76 13.96
N LEU A 21 13.55 -15.10 14.95
CA LEU A 21 13.92 -16.44 15.30
C LEU A 21 13.68 -16.62 16.80
N GLY A 22 12.41 -16.81 17.14
CA GLY A 22 11.98 -17.59 18.30
C GLY A 22 12.43 -17.10 19.68
N GLY A 23 11.52 -16.35 20.31
CA GLY A 23 11.42 -16.01 21.74
C GLY A 23 12.29 -16.74 22.76
N VAL A 24 12.90 -15.97 23.64
CA VAL A 24 12.44 -15.70 25.02
C VAL A 24 12.75 -14.22 25.27
N THR A 25 11.77 -13.41 25.69
CA THR A 25 12.07 -12.06 26.21
C THR A 25 12.76 -12.25 27.56
N ASP A 26 14.09 -12.38 27.54
CA ASP A 26 14.91 -12.37 28.74
C ASP A 26 14.79 -11.01 29.42
N MET A 27 14.67 -11.00 30.75
CA MET A 27 14.64 -9.76 31.55
C MET A 27 15.88 -8.88 31.29
N GLU A 28 17.02 -9.48 30.94
CA GLU A 28 18.25 -8.78 30.51
C GLU A 28 18.02 -7.92 29.25
N SER A 29 17.29 -8.45 28.25
CA SER A 29 17.00 -7.70 27.01
C SER A 29 16.14 -6.45 27.24
N VAL A 30 15.29 -6.48 28.28
CA VAL A 30 14.43 -5.35 28.68
C VAL A 30 15.23 -4.31 29.47
N GLU A 31 16.15 -4.76 30.33
CA GLU A 31 17.04 -3.87 31.09
C GLU A 31 18.03 -3.14 30.17
N ASP A 32 18.57 -3.84 29.17
CA ASP A 32 19.45 -3.27 28.15
C ASP A 32 18.70 -2.29 27.24
N LEU A 33 17.45 -2.58 26.88
CA LEU A 33 16.58 -1.64 26.16
C LEU A 33 16.35 -0.35 26.96
N ALA A 34 16.12 -0.46 28.27
CA ALA A 34 15.94 0.71 29.14
C ALA A 34 17.22 1.54 29.26
N LYS A 35 18.40 0.90 29.36
CA LYS A 35 19.71 1.59 29.34
C LYS A 35 19.95 2.31 28.02
N ILE A 36 19.65 1.67 26.88
CA ILE A 36 19.76 2.27 25.54
C ILE A 36 18.77 3.43 25.38
N SER A 37 17.53 3.28 25.83
CA SER A 37 16.51 4.34 25.84
C SER A 37 16.99 5.56 26.65
N ASN A 38 17.52 5.35 27.85
CA ASN A 38 18.04 6.45 28.69
C ASN A 38 19.26 7.14 28.06
N ALA A 39 20.18 6.39 27.48
CA ALA A 39 21.34 6.95 26.79
C ALA A 39 20.94 7.74 25.53
N THR A 40 19.99 7.23 24.76
CA THR A 40 19.51 7.89 23.52
C THR A 40 18.78 9.20 23.80
N ILE A 41 17.99 9.27 24.89
CA ILE A 41 17.32 10.51 25.33
C ILE A 41 18.31 11.66 25.53
N VAL A 42 19.47 11.38 26.16
CA VAL A 42 20.52 12.39 26.40
C VAL A 42 21.19 12.85 25.11
N LEU A 43 21.23 11.99 24.09
CA LEU A 43 21.85 12.30 22.79
C LEU A 43 20.92 13.07 21.84
N LEU A 44 19.60 13.05 22.04
CA LEU A 44 18.63 13.72 21.15
C LEU A 44 18.89 15.23 20.96
N PRO A 45 19.15 16.05 22.00
CA PRO A 45 19.49 17.45 21.83
C PRO A 45 20.78 17.65 21.00
N ILE A 46 21.76 16.77 21.20
CA ILE A 46 23.03 16.81 20.47
C ILE A 46 22.78 16.53 18.98
N PHE A 47 21.93 15.55 18.67
CA PHE A 47 21.54 15.29 17.29
C PHE A 47 20.77 16.45 16.66
N CYS A 48 19.86 17.10 17.41
CA CYS A 48 19.16 18.28 16.93
C CYS A 48 20.14 19.40 16.52
N ASN A 49 21.20 19.61 17.31
CA ASN A 49 22.23 20.58 16.97
C ASN A 49 23.00 20.18 15.69
N TYR A 50 23.36 18.90 15.53
CA TYR A 50 24.08 18.44 14.34
C TYR A 50 23.26 18.49 13.04
N ILE A 51 21.93 18.56 13.11
CA ILE A 51 21.08 18.75 11.93
C ILE A 51 21.35 20.10 11.25
N THR A 52 21.75 21.13 12.00
CA THR A 52 22.06 22.45 11.45
C THR A 52 23.27 22.40 10.51
N THR A 53 24.25 21.54 10.79
CA THR A 53 25.45 21.35 9.95
C THR A 53 25.15 20.50 8.71
N ALA A 54 25.52 20.96 7.51
CA ALA A 54 25.19 20.29 6.25
C ALA A 54 25.80 18.87 6.15
N GLU A 55 27.04 18.69 6.61
CA GLU A 55 27.80 17.43 6.50
C GLU A 55 27.23 16.30 7.37
N HIS A 56 26.61 16.63 8.50
CA HIS A 56 26.09 15.64 9.45
C HIS A 56 24.57 15.54 9.47
N CYS A 57 23.88 16.37 8.68
CA CYS A 57 22.42 16.47 8.69
C CYS A 57 21.74 15.14 8.34
N THR A 58 22.12 14.51 7.23
CA THR A 58 21.48 13.27 6.75
C THR A 58 21.70 12.10 7.70
N LEU A 59 22.92 11.96 8.21
CA LEU A 59 23.28 10.92 9.18
C LEU A 59 22.53 11.13 10.51
N SER A 60 22.52 12.37 11.02
CA SER A 60 21.83 12.70 12.28
C SER A 60 20.33 12.46 12.18
N LEU A 61 19.69 12.87 11.08
CA LEU A 61 18.27 12.62 10.83
C LEU A 61 17.94 11.13 10.72
N THR A 62 18.79 10.36 10.05
CA THR A 62 18.58 8.91 9.90
C THR A 62 18.69 8.20 11.25
N ILE A 63 19.68 8.57 12.07
CA ILE A 63 19.87 8.03 13.42
C ILE A 63 18.70 8.44 14.31
N MET A 64 18.28 9.70 14.26
CA MET A 64 17.12 10.17 15.02
C MET A 64 15.85 9.43 14.60
N ASP A 65 15.51 9.35 13.31
CA ASP A 65 14.32 8.63 12.82
C ASP A 65 14.28 7.19 13.34
N PHE A 66 15.43 6.51 13.30
CA PHE A 66 15.56 5.16 13.81
C PHE A 66 15.34 5.08 15.33
N ILE A 67 15.97 5.98 16.11
CA ILE A 67 15.85 6.01 17.57
C ILE A 67 14.40 6.26 18.00
N LEU A 68 13.76 7.27 17.40
CA LEU A 68 12.40 7.68 17.73
C LEU A 68 11.37 6.58 17.44
N ARG A 69 11.63 5.72 16.45
CA ARG A 69 10.73 4.62 16.07
C ARG A 69 10.96 3.34 16.86
N SER A 70 12.20 3.07 17.26
CA SER A 70 12.59 1.76 17.79
C SER A 70 12.73 1.75 19.31
N PHE A 71 13.15 2.85 19.94
CA PHE A 71 13.54 2.85 21.36
C PHE A 71 12.71 3.75 22.25
N LEU A 72 12.10 4.81 21.71
CA LEU A 72 11.48 5.86 22.51
C LEU A 72 9.98 5.96 22.28
N THR A 73 9.23 6.19 23.36
CA THR A 73 7.80 6.49 23.27
C THR A 73 7.59 7.98 22.97
N PRO A 74 6.56 8.37 22.19
CA PRO A 74 6.26 9.77 21.87
C PRO A 74 6.31 10.72 23.07
N ASP A 75 5.79 10.30 24.22
CA ASP A 75 5.74 11.13 25.44
C ASP A 75 7.13 11.47 26.00
N THR A 76 8.14 10.66 25.71
CA THR A 76 9.52 10.87 26.21
C THR A 76 10.35 11.76 25.29
N TRP A 77 10.29 11.52 23.98
CA TRP A 77 11.15 12.22 23.02
C TRP A 77 10.55 13.52 22.49
N PHE A 78 9.22 13.61 22.40
CA PHE A 78 8.57 14.74 21.75
C PHE A 78 8.87 16.09 22.41
N PRO A 79 8.84 16.24 23.76
CA PRO A 79 9.19 17.51 24.40
C PRO A 79 10.62 17.98 24.08
N ILE A 80 11.55 17.04 23.93
CA ILE A 80 12.96 17.31 23.59
C ILE A 80 13.05 17.83 22.17
N ILE A 81 12.41 17.14 21.22
CA ILE A 81 12.36 17.58 19.82
C ILE A 81 11.68 18.95 19.71
N GLN A 82 10.58 19.16 20.41
CA GLN A 82 9.87 20.44 20.40
C GLN A 82 10.75 21.60 20.89
N THR A 83 11.66 21.34 21.83
CA THR A 83 12.54 22.36 22.42
C THR A 83 13.80 22.61 21.59
N HIS A 84 14.39 21.55 21.03
CA HIS A 84 15.74 21.63 20.44
C HIS A 84 15.76 21.60 18.90
N LEU A 85 14.69 21.14 18.24
CA LEU A 85 14.68 21.02 16.78
C LEU A 85 14.19 22.33 16.14
N GLU A 86 15.08 22.99 15.39
CA GLU A 86 14.71 24.09 14.50
C GLU A 86 14.01 23.58 13.23
N LEU A 87 12.76 23.12 13.38
CA LEU A 87 12.02 22.41 12.32
C LEU A 87 11.91 23.20 11.01
N GLN A 88 11.76 24.53 11.08
CA GLN A 88 11.74 25.39 9.89
C GLN A 88 13.04 25.27 9.07
N HIS A 89 14.19 25.21 9.73
CA HIS A 89 15.48 25.07 9.06
C HIS A 89 15.61 23.70 8.37
N VAL A 90 15.05 22.66 8.96
CA VAL A 90 15.00 21.31 8.39
C VAL A 90 14.07 21.25 7.18
N ILE A 91 12.91 21.92 7.24
CA ILE A 91 11.96 22.00 6.12
C ILE A 91 12.58 22.73 4.92
N LEU A 92 13.33 23.81 5.14
CA LEU A 92 14.00 24.54 4.06
C LEU A 92 14.98 23.66 3.26
N LYS A 93 15.55 22.61 3.87
CA LYS A 93 16.42 21.66 3.17
C LYS A 93 15.69 20.83 2.11
N LEU A 94 14.36 20.75 2.12
CA LEU A 94 13.59 20.14 1.03
C LEU A 94 13.79 20.87 -0.30
N HIS A 95 14.18 22.15 -0.27
CA HIS A 95 14.37 22.98 -1.46
C HIS A 95 15.84 23.07 -1.90
N ASP A 96 16.76 22.41 -1.21
CA ASP A 96 18.17 22.44 -1.60
C ASP A 96 18.42 21.50 -2.78
N LYS A 97 18.56 22.09 -3.97
CA LYS A 97 18.83 21.41 -5.25
C LYS A 97 20.13 20.59 -5.24
N ASN A 98 21.05 20.85 -4.33
CA ASN A 98 22.30 20.08 -4.24
C ASN A 98 22.14 18.82 -3.38
N SER A 99 20.98 18.62 -2.74
CA SER A 99 20.77 17.61 -1.70
C SER A 99 19.63 16.63 -2.00
N PHE A 100 19.31 16.36 -3.28
CA PHE A 100 18.19 15.50 -3.68
C PHE A 100 18.17 14.11 -3.01
N ALA A 101 19.33 13.50 -2.79
CA ALA A 101 19.45 12.21 -2.11
C ALA A 101 18.99 12.25 -0.63
N SER A 102 18.95 13.44 -0.02
CA SER A 102 18.51 13.64 1.36
C SER A 102 17.00 13.78 1.53
N ILE A 103 16.26 14.09 0.46
CA ILE A 103 14.82 14.36 0.52
C ILE A 103 14.03 13.17 1.08
N PRO A 104 14.25 11.91 0.64
CA PRO A 104 13.56 10.77 1.24
C PRO A 104 13.86 10.59 2.74
N ILE A 105 15.07 10.94 3.20
CA ILE A 105 15.45 10.87 4.61
C ILE A 105 14.68 11.92 5.41
N LEU A 106 14.61 13.16 4.90
CA LEU A 106 13.83 14.25 5.49
C LEU A 106 12.35 13.88 5.61
N LEU A 107 11.74 13.38 4.52
CA LEU A 107 10.33 13.00 4.50
C LEU A 107 10.03 11.82 5.44
N LYS A 108 10.92 10.83 5.57
CA LYS A 108 10.78 9.74 6.55
C LYS A 108 10.80 10.27 7.98
N PHE A 109 11.72 11.19 8.29
CA PHE A 109 11.77 11.82 9.60
C PHE A 109 10.50 12.65 9.89
N PHE A 110 10.01 13.43 8.92
CA PHE A 110 8.74 14.15 9.05
C PHE A 110 7.55 13.21 9.22
N LEU A 111 7.56 12.03 8.58
CA LEU A 111 6.52 11.03 8.78
C LEU A 111 6.51 10.52 10.22
N THR A 112 7.68 10.31 10.83
CA THR A 112 7.79 9.95 12.24
C THR A 112 7.25 11.04 13.16
N LEU A 113 7.54 12.32 12.88
CA LEU A 113 6.95 13.44 13.63
C LEU A 113 5.42 13.53 13.44
N ALA A 114 4.94 13.37 12.21
CA ALA A 114 3.52 13.50 11.86
C ALA A 114 2.62 12.44 12.52
N ARG A 115 3.17 11.30 12.95
CA ARG A 115 2.44 10.26 13.69
C ARG A 115 2.07 10.65 15.12
N VAL A 116 2.63 11.73 15.64
CA VAL A 116 2.31 12.29 16.96
C VAL A 116 1.51 13.57 16.77
N LYS A 117 0.43 13.75 17.54
CA LYS A 117 -0.44 14.93 17.44
C LYS A 117 0.33 16.25 17.56
N GLY A 118 1.23 16.36 18.54
CA GLY A 118 2.08 17.54 18.69
C GLY A 118 3.01 17.78 17.51
N GLY A 119 3.59 16.71 16.94
CA GLY A 119 4.47 16.78 15.78
C GLY A 119 3.72 17.18 14.50
N ALA A 120 2.49 16.71 14.32
CA ALA A 120 1.62 17.16 13.23
C ALA A 120 1.31 18.66 13.32
N VAL A 121 1.05 19.18 14.53
CA VAL A 121 0.86 20.63 14.76
C VAL A 121 2.15 21.40 14.47
N MET A 122 3.32 20.91 14.90
CA MET A 122 4.61 21.54 14.62
C MET A 122 4.88 21.63 13.10
N LEU A 123 4.64 20.54 12.36
CA LEU A 123 4.82 20.51 10.90
C LEU A 123 3.89 21.50 10.20
N LEU A 124 2.63 21.57 10.63
CA LEU A 124 1.66 22.52 10.10
C LEU A 124 2.13 23.97 10.31
N ASN A 125 2.47 24.33 11.55
CA ASN A 125 2.88 25.68 11.92
C ASN A 125 4.21 26.09 11.28
N SER A 126 5.04 25.12 10.92
CA SER A 126 6.33 25.35 10.25
C SER A 126 6.20 25.45 8.72
N GLY A 127 4.99 25.42 8.18
CA GLY A 127 4.75 25.60 6.74
C GLY A 127 5.05 24.37 5.88
N PHE A 128 5.09 23.16 6.45
CA PHE A 128 5.44 21.94 5.72
C PHE A 128 4.59 21.72 4.45
N LEU A 129 3.27 21.96 4.53
CA LEU A 129 2.38 21.77 3.37
C LEU A 129 2.77 22.67 2.20
N THR A 130 3.10 23.94 2.48
CA THR A 130 3.56 24.89 1.44
C THR A 130 4.88 24.43 0.81
N SER A 131 5.84 24.01 1.63
CA SER A 131 7.11 23.46 1.15
C SER A 131 6.91 22.19 0.33
N LEU A 132 5.98 21.30 0.73
CA LEU A 132 5.67 20.10 -0.03
C LEU A 132 5.07 20.43 -1.40
N ARG A 133 4.20 21.45 -1.49
CA ARG A 133 3.65 21.92 -2.78
C ARG A 133 4.74 22.41 -3.73
N VAL A 134 5.69 23.20 -3.22
CA VAL A 134 6.82 23.69 -4.01
C VAL A 134 7.69 22.51 -4.46
N LEU A 135 8.02 21.58 -3.56
CA LEU A 135 8.79 20.37 -3.88
C LEU A 135 8.13 19.56 -5.01
N PHE A 136 6.82 19.33 -4.94
CA PHE A 136 6.09 18.61 -5.98
C PHE A 136 6.00 19.39 -7.29
N SER A 137 5.94 20.72 -7.27
CA SER A 137 5.90 21.53 -8.49
C SER A 137 7.25 21.49 -9.21
N GLU A 138 8.35 21.65 -8.48
CA GLU A 138 9.71 21.57 -9.04
C GLU A 138 10.05 20.18 -9.58
N TYR A 139 9.59 19.13 -8.89
CA TYR A 139 9.93 17.75 -9.22
C TYR A 139 9.02 17.11 -10.28
N LEU A 140 7.71 17.38 -10.22
CA LEU A 140 6.72 16.68 -11.05
C LEU A 140 6.35 17.45 -12.32
N ASP A 141 6.34 18.79 -12.28
CA ASP A 141 5.97 19.61 -13.45
C ASP A 141 7.19 19.90 -14.35
N GLY A 142 8.42 19.83 -13.81
CA GLY A 142 9.67 20.10 -14.52
C GLY A 142 10.06 19.09 -15.62
N GLY A 143 9.25 18.04 -15.86
CA GLY A 143 9.52 16.99 -16.84
C GLY A 143 8.61 16.97 -18.07
N SER A 144 7.69 17.93 -18.22
CA SER A 144 6.60 17.84 -19.19
C SER A 144 6.24 19.18 -19.83
N SER A 145 7.18 19.77 -20.57
CA SER A 145 6.86 20.79 -21.58
C SER A 145 7.90 20.94 -22.70
N SER A 146 8.60 19.86 -23.08
CA SER A 146 9.49 19.89 -24.25
C SER A 146 9.66 18.52 -24.92
N SER A 147 8.60 17.97 -25.53
CA SER A 147 8.71 16.97 -26.63
C SER A 147 7.34 16.65 -27.22
N ILE A 148 6.61 17.67 -27.67
CA ILE A 148 5.61 17.48 -28.72
C ILE A 148 6.04 18.46 -29.80
N ASN A 149 6.53 17.90 -30.92
CA ASN A 149 7.12 18.54 -32.10
C ASN A 149 8.65 18.54 -32.13
N GLY A 150 9.20 17.63 -32.94
CA GLY A 150 10.62 17.58 -33.28
C GLY A 150 11.00 16.23 -33.85
N GLU A 151 10.76 16.04 -35.15
CA GLU A 151 11.40 14.97 -35.93
C GLU A 151 12.92 14.99 -35.72
N GLY A 152 13.51 13.80 -35.50
CA GLY A 152 14.90 13.51 -35.77
C GLY A 152 15.96 14.27 -34.97
N SER A 153 16.25 13.83 -33.74
CA SER A 153 17.65 13.77 -33.31
C SER A 153 17.87 12.66 -32.26
N ILE A 154 18.67 11.67 -32.65
CA ILE A 154 19.28 10.71 -31.73
C ILE A 154 20.35 11.47 -30.97
N SER A 155 20.00 12.00 -29.80
CA SER A 155 20.99 12.48 -28.83
C SER A 155 21.05 11.48 -27.68
N ASN A 156 22.15 10.73 -27.65
CA ASN A 156 22.55 9.87 -26.55
C ASN A 156 22.80 10.74 -25.30
N SER A 157 21.77 10.95 -24.48
CA SER A 157 21.92 11.43 -23.10
C SER A 157 21.44 10.34 -22.14
N SER A 158 22.20 9.25 -22.14
CA SER A 158 22.15 8.23 -21.08
C SER A 158 22.96 8.73 -19.88
N ASP A 159 22.51 9.84 -19.27
CA ASP A 159 22.85 10.13 -17.88
C ASP A 159 21.61 9.84 -17.04
N LYS A 160 21.67 8.70 -16.36
CA LYS A 160 20.71 8.22 -15.38
C LYS A 160 20.66 9.21 -14.23
N ILE A 161 19.86 10.25 -14.34
CA ILE A 161 19.31 10.89 -13.15
C ILE A 161 18.34 9.85 -12.60
N GLU A 162 18.79 9.04 -11.65
CA GLU A 162 17.92 8.24 -10.80
C GLU A 162 16.89 9.21 -10.22
N LYS A 163 15.69 9.26 -10.81
CA LYS A 163 14.54 9.92 -10.19
C LYS A 163 14.46 9.32 -8.79
N PRO A 164 14.54 10.13 -7.71
CA PRO A 164 14.41 9.58 -6.37
C PRO A 164 13.00 9.03 -6.26
N GLN A 165 12.89 7.71 -6.41
CA GLN A 165 11.67 6.96 -6.15
C GLN A 165 11.25 7.28 -4.70
N HIS A 166 9.96 7.24 -4.38
CA HIS A 166 9.40 7.47 -3.04
C HIS A 166 9.16 8.93 -2.61
N ILE A 167 9.56 9.97 -3.36
CA ILE A 167 9.28 11.37 -2.94
C ILE A 167 7.77 11.66 -2.87
N TRP A 168 7.03 11.25 -3.91
CA TRP A 168 5.58 11.44 -3.97
C TRP A 168 4.91 10.76 -2.77
N GLY A 169 5.13 9.46 -2.61
CA GLY A 169 4.45 8.60 -1.65
C GLY A 169 4.84 8.91 -0.22
N LEU A 170 6.11 9.23 0.05
CA LEU A 170 6.52 9.71 1.36
C LEU A 170 5.87 11.05 1.68
N GLY A 171 5.80 11.98 0.72
CA GLY A 171 5.08 13.24 0.90
C GLY A 171 3.60 13.01 1.25
N LEU A 172 2.91 12.14 0.49
CA LEU A 172 1.52 11.76 0.79
C LEU A 172 1.39 11.07 2.15
N ALA A 173 2.34 10.22 2.53
CA ALA A 173 2.35 9.54 3.82
C ALA A 173 2.43 10.52 4.98
N VAL A 174 3.28 11.56 4.87
CA VAL A 174 3.39 12.61 5.89
C VAL A 174 2.05 13.33 6.04
N VAL A 175 1.44 13.77 4.92
CA VAL A 175 0.13 14.45 4.94
C VAL A 175 -0.94 13.56 5.55
N THR A 176 -0.98 12.29 5.15
CA THR A 176 -1.92 11.28 5.68
C THR A 176 -1.77 11.13 7.19
N ALA A 177 -0.54 11.01 7.69
CA ALA A 177 -0.25 10.88 9.11
C ALA A 177 -0.62 12.18 9.88
N MET A 178 -0.35 13.36 9.31
CA MET A 178 -0.75 14.63 9.92
C MET A 178 -2.27 14.70 10.14
N ILE A 179 -3.07 14.40 9.11
CA ILE A 179 -4.53 14.44 9.19
C ILE A 179 -5.05 13.43 10.22
N GLN A 180 -4.52 12.20 10.21
CA GLN A 180 -4.90 11.17 11.19
C GLN A 180 -4.57 11.57 12.63
N SER A 181 -3.40 12.14 12.88
CA SER A 181 -2.96 12.56 14.22
C SER A 181 -3.70 13.79 14.75
N LEU A 182 -4.12 14.70 13.87
CA LEU A 182 -4.89 15.89 14.25
C LEU A 182 -6.36 15.56 14.57
N GLY A 183 -6.87 14.44 14.08
CA GLY A 183 -8.22 13.93 14.38
C GLY A 183 -9.34 14.89 13.97
N GLY A 184 -10.48 14.88 14.67
CA GLY A 184 -11.63 15.74 14.37
C GLY A 184 -11.53 17.19 14.88
N SER A 185 -10.32 17.74 15.02
CA SER A 185 -10.13 19.15 15.41
C SER A 185 -10.52 20.10 14.28
N SER A 186 -10.90 21.34 14.61
CA SER A 186 -11.21 22.37 13.58
C SER A 186 -10.02 22.61 12.64
N THR A 187 -8.80 22.60 13.19
CA THR A 187 -7.55 22.70 12.42
C THR A 187 -7.40 21.58 11.39
N CYS A 188 -7.89 20.38 11.69
CA CYS A 188 -7.87 19.27 10.73
C CYS A 188 -8.81 19.54 9.55
N THR A 189 -10.01 20.07 9.81
CA THR A 189 -10.96 20.43 8.75
C THR A 189 -10.37 21.49 7.81
N ASP A 190 -9.73 22.52 8.36
CA ASP A 190 -9.08 23.57 7.55
C ASP A 190 -7.96 23.00 6.64
N ILE A 191 -7.16 22.06 7.16
CA ILE A 191 -6.14 21.36 6.39
C ILE A 191 -6.77 20.54 5.28
N VAL A 192 -7.80 19.75 5.60
CA VAL A 192 -8.49 18.90 4.62
C VAL A 192 -9.10 19.72 3.50
N ASP A 193 -9.74 20.85 3.83
CA ASP A 193 -10.31 21.79 2.86
C ASP A 193 -9.24 22.41 1.94
N ASN A 194 -8.01 22.54 2.42
CA ASN A 194 -6.87 23.03 1.64
C ASN A 194 -6.19 21.92 0.81
N VAL A 195 -6.13 20.71 1.34
CA VAL A 195 -5.41 19.55 0.77
C VAL A 195 -6.19 18.89 -0.37
N ILE A 196 -7.52 18.77 -0.26
CA ILE A 196 -8.34 18.11 -1.30
C ILE A 196 -8.21 18.84 -2.65
N PRO A 197 -8.43 20.17 -2.76
CA PRO A 197 -8.31 20.85 -4.04
C PRO A 197 -6.90 20.77 -4.65
N TYR A 198 -5.85 20.80 -3.82
CA TYR A 198 -4.48 20.70 -4.32
C TYR A 198 -4.22 19.34 -4.98
N PHE A 199 -4.52 18.23 -4.29
CA PHE A 199 -4.22 16.90 -4.84
C PHE A 199 -5.16 16.48 -5.95
N PHE A 200 -6.44 16.81 -5.84
CA PHE A 200 -7.44 16.35 -6.78
C PHE A 200 -7.78 17.35 -7.87
N SER A 201 -7.33 18.61 -7.82
CA SER A 201 -7.45 19.54 -8.95
C SER A 201 -6.08 19.85 -9.56
N GLU A 202 -5.11 20.33 -8.76
CA GLU A 202 -3.79 20.71 -9.31
C GLU A 202 -2.91 19.49 -9.65
N LYS A 203 -2.91 18.45 -8.81
CA LYS A 203 -2.10 17.23 -8.99
C LYS A 203 -2.94 16.00 -9.40
N ALA A 204 -4.13 16.24 -9.95
CA ALA A 204 -5.05 15.20 -10.42
C ALA A 204 -4.39 14.19 -11.38
N TYR A 205 -3.50 14.66 -12.25
CA TYR A 205 -2.80 13.83 -13.24
C TYR A 205 -1.91 12.77 -12.58
N MET A 206 -1.32 13.06 -11.41
CA MET A 206 -0.50 12.10 -10.65
C MET A 206 -1.37 11.03 -10.00
N ILE A 207 -2.48 11.45 -9.37
CA ILE A 207 -3.46 10.52 -8.81
C ILE A 207 -3.98 9.59 -9.90
N SER A 208 -4.35 10.17 -11.05
CA SER A 208 -4.78 9.44 -12.24
C SER A 208 -3.71 8.45 -12.73
N TYR A 209 -2.44 8.86 -12.77
CA TYR A 209 -1.32 8.01 -13.18
C TYR A 209 -1.19 6.75 -12.31
N TYR A 210 -1.22 6.89 -10.98
CA TYR A 210 -1.06 5.75 -10.06
C TYR A 210 -2.31 4.85 -9.96
N LEU A 211 -3.49 5.37 -10.30
CA LEU A 211 -4.73 4.58 -10.33
C LEU A 211 -5.01 3.91 -11.67
N ASN A 212 -4.22 4.21 -12.72
CA ASN A 212 -4.42 3.59 -14.02
C ASN A 212 -4.16 2.08 -13.94
N ALA A 213 -5.18 1.30 -14.24
CA ALA A 213 -5.04 -0.14 -14.44
C ALA A 213 -4.04 -0.39 -15.59
N PRO A 214 -3.15 -1.40 -15.47
CA PRO A 214 -2.35 -1.86 -16.59
C PRO A 214 -3.25 -2.25 -17.76
N ASP A 215 -2.88 -1.85 -18.98
CA ASP A 215 -3.70 -2.10 -20.17
C ASP A 215 -3.93 -3.61 -20.36
N PHE A 216 -5.21 -4.02 -20.41
CA PHE A 216 -5.56 -5.41 -20.73
C PHE A 216 -5.15 -5.72 -22.18
N PRO A 217 -4.63 -6.93 -22.46
CA PRO A 217 -4.58 -7.40 -23.84
C PRO A 217 -6.02 -7.52 -24.36
N SER A 218 -6.35 -6.80 -25.43
CA SER A 218 -7.62 -6.98 -26.12
C SER A 218 -7.67 -8.37 -26.75
N ASP A 219 -8.75 -9.12 -26.53
CA ASP A 219 -9.00 -10.44 -27.15
C ASP A 219 -9.34 -10.37 -28.64
N ASP A 220 -9.09 -9.23 -29.29
CA ASP A 220 -9.28 -9.04 -30.72
C ASP A 220 -8.11 -9.70 -31.48
N PRO A 221 -8.33 -10.85 -32.16
CA PRO A 221 -7.26 -11.59 -32.84
C PRO A 221 -6.61 -10.79 -33.97
N ASP A 222 -7.28 -9.75 -34.47
CA ASP A 222 -6.80 -8.89 -35.55
C ASP A 222 -5.97 -7.69 -35.08
N LYS A 223 -5.95 -7.39 -33.78
CA LYS A 223 -5.09 -6.35 -33.19
C LYS A 223 -4.01 -6.98 -32.31
N LYS A 224 -3.06 -7.67 -32.95
CA LYS A 224 -1.76 -7.97 -32.33
C LYS A 224 -0.99 -6.68 -32.07
N ARG A 225 -1.32 -5.98 -30.97
CA ARG A 225 -0.45 -4.92 -30.46
C ARG A 225 0.90 -5.56 -30.09
N PRO A 226 2.02 -4.91 -30.45
CA PRO A 226 3.33 -5.47 -30.18
C PRO A 226 3.51 -5.72 -28.68
N ARG A 227 4.09 -6.87 -28.31
CA ARG A 227 4.48 -7.27 -26.93
C ARG A 227 5.26 -6.19 -26.15
N ALA A 228 5.72 -5.14 -26.82
CA ALA A 228 6.44 -3.99 -26.27
C ALA A 228 5.57 -2.97 -25.52
N GLN A 229 4.22 -3.03 -25.62
CA GLN A 229 3.31 -2.10 -24.92
C GLN A 229 2.72 -2.64 -23.61
N ARG A 230 3.22 -3.77 -23.07
CA ARG A 230 2.80 -4.22 -21.76
C ARG A 230 3.33 -3.25 -20.71
N THR A 231 2.44 -2.56 -19.99
CA THR A 231 2.80 -1.57 -18.97
C THR A 231 3.72 -2.22 -17.94
N GLN A 232 5.01 -1.87 -17.98
CA GLN A 232 5.98 -2.30 -16.98
C GLN A 232 5.75 -1.43 -15.74
N THR A 233 5.51 -2.07 -14.61
CA THR A 233 5.46 -1.40 -13.30
C THR A 233 6.66 -1.81 -12.46
N SER A 234 6.85 -1.20 -11.29
CA SER A 234 7.88 -1.57 -10.32
C SER A 234 7.25 -1.71 -8.94
N LEU A 235 7.95 -2.38 -8.01
CA LEU A 235 7.50 -2.49 -6.62
C LEU A 235 7.34 -1.09 -6.00
N ALA A 236 8.29 -0.19 -6.25
CA ALA A 236 8.20 1.21 -5.82
C ALA A 236 6.93 1.89 -6.35
N ALA A 237 6.55 1.70 -7.62
CA ALA A 237 5.33 2.31 -8.17
C ALA A 237 4.05 1.75 -7.51
N LEU A 238 4.05 0.47 -7.12
CA LEU A 238 2.94 -0.11 -6.36
C LEU A 238 2.89 0.44 -4.91
N GLU A 239 4.03 0.73 -4.29
CA GLU A 239 4.09 1.43 -3.00
C GLU A 239 3.56 2.87 -3.13
N GLU A 240 3.92 3.59 -4.19
CA GLU A 240 3.37 4.93 -4.49
C GLU A 240 1.85 4.91 -4.66
N THR A 241 1.33 3.85 -5.29
CA THR A 241 -0.11 3.62 -5.46
C THR A 241 -0.80 3.38 -4.12
N GLU A 242 -0.19 2.61 -3.21
CA GLU A 242 -0.70 2.41 -1.85
C GLU A 242 -0.79 3.73 -1.09
N HIS A 243 0.27 4.55 -1.09
CA HIS A 243 0.27 5.85 -0.41
C HIS A 243 -0.79 6.80 -0.99
N THR A 244 -0.96 6.77 -2.31
CA THR A 244 -2.01 7.54 -3.01
C THR A 244 -3.41 7.15 -2.53
N LEU A 245 -3.71 5.86 -2.52
CA LEU A 245 -5.00 5.33 -2.05
C LEU A 245 -5.22 5.55 -0.54
N MET A 246 -4.15 5.51 0.26
CA MET A 246 -4.23 5.77 1.69
C MET A 246 -4.65 7.22 1.98
N LEU A 247 -4.06 8.18 1.27
CA LEU A 247 -4.46 9.58 1.36
C LEU A 247 -5.92 9.77 0.91
N MET A 248 -6.31 9.16 -0.21
CA MET A 248 -7.70 9.17 -0.69
C MET A 248 -8.67 8.68 0.40
N CYS A 249 -8.37 7.54 1.03
CA CYS A 249 -9.20 6.98 2.10
C CYS A 249 -9.30 7.91 3.31
N VAL A 250 -8.22 8.59 3.69
CA VAL A 250 -8.22 9.52 4.83
C VAL A 250 -9.04 10.76 4.52
N LEU A 251 -8.87 11.34 3.33
CA LEU A 251 -9.61 12.53 2.92
C LEU A 251 -11.10 12.25 2.72
N ALA A 252 -11.46 11.09 2.14
CA ALA A 252 -12.85 10.70 1.92
C ALA A 252 -13.66 10.53 3.23
N LYS A 253 -13.01 10.27 4.37
CA LYS A 253 -13.69 10.26 5.70
C LYS A 253 -14.25 11.62 6.08
N HIS A 254 -13.67 12.71 5.58
CA HIS A 254 -14.17 14.07 5.79
C HIS A 254 -15.21 14.41 4.71
N TRP A 255 -16.34 13.71 4.79
CA TRP A 255 -17.36 13.67 3.73
C TRP A 255 -17.83 15.05 3.24
N ASN A 256 -18.07 16.00 4.16
CA ASN A 256 -18.55 17.34 3.80
C ASN A 256 -17.53 18.10 2.93
N SER A 257 -16.26 18.04 3.31
CA SER A 257 -15.16 18.63 2.55
C SER A 257 -14.94 17.90 1.22
N TRP A 258 -15.00 16.56 1.26
CA TRP A 258 -14.88 15.70 0.07
C TRP A 258 -15.93 16.04 -0.98
N VAL A 259 -17.22 15.98 -0.63
CA VAL A 259 -18.33 16.23 -1.58
C VAL A 259 -18.27 17.65 -2.15
N LYS A 260 -17.90 18.64 -1.33
CA LYS A 260 -17.79 20.04 -1.76
C LYS A 260 -16.70 20.22 -2.82
N ALA A 261 -15.53 19.60 -2.62
CA ALA A 261 -14.37 19.78 -3.50
C ALA A 261 -14.33 18.81 -4.70
N MET A 262 -14.95 17.62 -4.59
CA MET A 262 -14.82 16.53 -5.56
C MET A 262 -15.95 16.44 -6.60
N LYS A 263 -16.86 17.43 -6.66
CA LYS A 263 -18.09 17.38 -7.47
C LYS A 263 -17.92 16.91 -8.92
N GLU A 264 -16.83 17.29 -9.59
CA GLU A 264 -16.58 16.96 -11.00
C GLU A 264 -15.68 15.73 -11.21
N MET A 265 -14.88 15.36 -10.21
CA MET A 265 -13.80 14.39 -10.35
C MET A 265 -14.05 13.07 -9.63
N ASP A 266 -15.03 13.04 -8.73
CA ASP A 266 -15.35 11.86 -7.93
C ASP A 266 -15.75 10.66 -8.80
N SER A 267 -16.49 10.88 -9.89
CA SER A 267 -16.87 9.81 -10.83
C SER A 267 -15.66 9.17 -11.51
N GLN A 268 -14.78 9.99 -12.11
CA GLN A 268 -13.58 9.50 -12.81
C GLN A 268 -12.63 8.76 -11.87
N LEU A 269 -12.48 9.25 -10.64
CA LEU A 269 -11.64 8.63 -9.62
C LEU A 269 -12.18 7.26 -9.21
N ARG A 270 -13.51 7.18 -9.03
CA ARG A 270 -14.21 5.94 -8.70
C ARG A 270 -14.12 4.93 -9.84
N GLU A 271 -14.34 5.36 -11.08
CA GLU A 271 -14.25 4.54 -12.27
C GLU A 271 -12.86 3.91 -12.39
N LYS A 272 -11.80 4.71 -12.28
CA LYS A 272 -10.40 4.21 -12.28
C LYS A 272 -10.13 3.22 -11.16
N SER A 273 -10.66 3.49 -9.96
CA SER A 273 -10.55 2.57 -8.82
C SER A 273 -11.22 1.23 -9.11
N ILE A 274 -12.41 1.24 -9.73
CA ILE A 274 -13.14 0.04 -10.14
C ILE A 274 -12.39 -0.71 -11.25
N HIS A 275 -11.82 -0.01 -12.24
CA HIS A 275 -11.01 -0.63 -13.30
C HIS A 275 -9.76 -1.32 -12.75
N LEU A 276 -9.05 -0.67 -11.82
CA LEU A 276 -7.90 -1.27 -11.15
C LEU A 276 -8.32 -2.49 -10.32
N LEU A 277 -9.44 -2.41 -9.62
CA LEU A 277 -10.01 -3.54 -8.89
C LEU A 277 -10.39 -4.70 -9.81
N ALA A 278 -10.98 -4.41 -10.98
CA ALA A 278 -11.33 -5.39 -12.00
C ALA A 278 -10.09 -6.11 -12.53
N PHE A 279 -8.99 -5.37 -12.78
CA PHE A 279 -7.71 -5.94 -13.17
C PHE A 279 -7.17 -6.92 -12.12
N ILE A 280 -7.22 -6.54 -10.85
CA ILE A 280 -6.73 -7.38 -9.75
C ILE A 280 -7.62 -8.62 -9.56
N SER A 281 -8.94 -8.47 -9.64
CA SER A 281 -9.91 -9.55 -9.49
C SER A 281 -9.77 -10.62 -10.57
N ARG A 282 -9.49 -10.19 -11.81
CA ARG A 282 -9.29 -11.09 -12.96
C ARG A 282 -7.99 -11.89 -12.95
N GLY A 283 -7.11 -11.70 -11.96
CA GLY A 283 -5.84 -12.41 -11.87
C GLY A 283 -6.00 -13.94 -11.98
N THR A 284 -7.10 -14.50 -11.51
CA THR A 284 -7.36 -15.94 -11.47
C THR A 284 -8.34 -16.41 -12.53
N GLN A 285 -8.16 -16.09 -13.82
CA GLN A 285 -9.03 -16.62 -14.87
C GLN A 285 -9.14 -18.16 -14.78
N HIS A 286 -10.31 -18.54 -14.25
CA HIS A 286 -11.06 -19.78 -14.16
C HIS A 286 -10.27 -21.10 -14.08
N HIS A 287 -10.59 -21.89 -13.04
CA HIS A 287 -10.33 -23.33 -12.95
C HIS A 287 -10.76 -24.02 -14.26
N GLY A 288 -9.86 -24.15 -15.23
CA GLY A 288 -10.14 -24.79 -16.51
C GLY A 288 -9.50 -24.15 -17.76
N GLU A 289 -9.10 -22.87 -17.73
CA GLU A 289 -8.42 -22.24 -18.87
C GLU A 289 -6.90 -22.48 -18.82
N SER A 290 -6.33 -22.99 -19.91
CA SER A 290 -4.92 -23.41 -19.95
C SER A 290 -3.96 -22.26 -19.59
N ALA A 291 -2.87 -22.60 -18.88
CA ALA A 291 -1.77 -21.73 -18.48
C ALA A 291 -0.93 -21.14 -19.64
N ILE A 292 -1.54 -20.85 -20.79
CA ILE A 292 -0.88 -20.38 -22.01
C ILE A 292 -0.77 -18.83 -22.04
N ARG A 293 -1.44 -18.11 -21.13
CA ARG A 293 -1.42 -16.63 -21.09
C ARG A 293 -0.28 -16.10 -20.22
N GLY A 294 0.62 -15.31 -20.81
CA GLY A 294 1.80 -14.75 -20.13
C GLY A 294 1.49 -13.78 -18.98
N ALA A 295 2.41 -13.70 -18.03
CA ALA A 295 2.42 -12.91 -16.78
C ALA A 295 1.53 -11.65 -16.71
N PRO A 296 0.34 -11.65 -16.08
CA PRO A 296 -0.66 -10.56 -16.18
C PRO A 296 -0.08 -9.15 -16.00
N LEU A 297 0.86 -9.00 -15.06
CA LEU A 297 1.61 -7.79 -14.77
C LEU A 297 3.12 -8.05 -14.93
N LEU A 298 3.87 -7.14 -15.56
CA LEU A 298 5.34 -7.18 -15.58
C LEU A 298 5.89 -6.22 -14.53
N CYS A 299 6.60 -6.77 -13.54
CA CYS A 299 7.18 -6.01 -12.43
C CYS A 299 8.62 -6.51 -12.17
N PRO A 300 9.59 -6.13 -13.01
CA PRO A 300 10.97 -6.56 -12.82
C PRO A 300 11.62 -5.87 -11.59
N PRO A 301 12.59 -6.51 -10.93
CA PRO A 301 13.38 -5.87 -9.88
C PRO A 301 14.17 -4.69 -10.47
N THR A 302 14.11 -3.53 -9.80
CA THR A 302 14.72 -2.29 -10.26
C THR A 302 15.87 -1.82 -9.39
N LEU A 303 15.78 -2.06 -8.08
CA LEU A 303 16.74 -1.65 -7.07
C LEU A 303 17.63 -2.82 -6.63
N LYS A 304 18.79 -2.52 -6.03
CA LYS A 304 19.72 -3.55 -5.55
C LYS A 304 19.06 -4.43 -4.49
N GLU A 305 18.26 -3.83 -3.61
CA GLU A 305 17.48 -4.48 -2.58
C GLU A 305 16.49 -5.48 -3.19
N ASP A 306 15.83 -5.11 -4.29
CA ASP A 306 14.90 -5.99 -5.03
C ASP A 306 15.64 -7.26 -5.51
N PHE A 307 16.84 -7.10 -6.07
CA PHE A 307 17.66 -8.24 -6.52
C PHE A 307 18.08 -9.15 -5.36
N ASP A 308 18.30 -8.61 -4.16
CA ASP A 308 18.61 -9.42 -2.99
C ASP A 308 17.38 -10.17 -2.48
N LEU A 309 16.18 -9.61 -2.62
CA LEU A 309 14.91 -10.32 -2.36
C LEU A 309 14.66 -11.46 -3.35
N CYS A 310 15.04 -11.30 -4.62
CA CYS A 310 14.96 -12.37 -5.61
C CYS A 310 15.81 -13.61 -5.26
N LYS A 311 16.86 -13.46 -4.44
CA LYS A 311 17.70 -14.58 -3.99
C LYS A 311 17.10 -15.33 -2.79
N LYS A 312 16.14 -14.73 -2.08
CA LYS A 312 15.54 -15.30 -0.88
C LYS A 312 14.34 -16.20 -1.24
N ALA A 313 14.15 -17.26 -0.46
CA ALA A 313 13.01 -18.14 -0.58
C ALA A 313 11.68 -17.41 -0.30
N PRO A 314 10.57 -17.83 -0.93
CA PRO A 314 9.25 -17.26 -0.68
C PRO A 314 8.79 -17.56 0.76
N PHE A 315 8.03 -16.63 1.34
CA PHE A 315 7.55 -16.68 2.73
C PHE A 315 6.07 -17.06 2.84
N ILE A 316 5.24 -16.86 1.80
CA ILE A 316 3.81 -17.24 1.79
C ILE A 316 3.59 -18.59 1.11
N LYS A 317 4.39 -18.96 0.10
CA LYS A 317 4.35 -20.28 -0.59
C LYS A 317 2.95 -20.72 -1.07
N SER A 318 2.03 -19.78 -1.28
CA SER A 318 0.68 -20.07 -1.81
C SER A 318 0.73 -20.25 -3.33
N LYS A 319 -0.09 -21.18 -3.82
CA LYS A 319 -0.27 -21.45 -5.26
C LYS A 319 -1.53 -20.79 -5.84
N ASN A 320 -2.16 -19.90 -5.08
CA ASN A 320 -3.41 -19.25 -5.45
C ASN A 320 -3.25 -17.74 -5.64
N GLY A 321 -4.16 -17.14 -6.39
CA GLY A 321 -4.24 -15.68 -6.58
C GLY A 321 -2.95 -15.06 -7.10
N TRP A 322 -2.67 -13.84 -6.63
CA TRP A 322 -1.49 -13.08 -7.05
C TRP A 322 -0.16 -13.70 -6.60
N PHE A 323 -0.14 -14.56 -5.57
CA PHE A 323 1.06 -15.30 -5.19
C PHE A 323 1.49 -16.32 -6.26
N ALA A 324 0.55 -16.83 -7.05
CA ALA A 324 0.84 -17.69 -8.20
C ALA A 324 1.21 -16.91 -9.46
N LEU A 325 0.69 -15.69 -9.61
CA LEU A 325 0.82 -14.88 -10.82
C LEU A 325 2.06 -13.98 -10.83
N SER A 326 2.43 -13.45 -9.65
CA SER A 326 3.55 -12.53 -9.53
C SER A 326 4.90 -13.13 -9.97
N PRO A 327 5.23 -14.41 -9.74
CA PRO A 327 6.50 -14.98 -10.19
C PRO A 327 6.69 -14.88 -11.71
N LEU A 328 5.61 -15.05 -12.49
CA LEU A 328 5.63 -14.95 -13.95
C LEU A 328 6.09 -13.57 -14.44
N GLY A 329 5.77 -12.52 -13.67
CA GLY A 329 6.03 -11.12 -14.00
C GLY A 329 7.36 -10.56 -13.50
N CYS A 330 8.05 -11.29 -12.63
CA CYS A 330 9.28 -10.87 -11.96
C CYS A 330 10.57 -11.20 -12.74
N VAL A 331 10.46 -11.80 -13.94
CA VAL A 331 11.62 -12.28 -14.70
C VAL A 331 12.55 -11.10 -15.03
N SER A 332 13.74 -11.11 -14.43
CA SER A 332 14.79 -10.17 -14.81
C SER A 332 15.09 -10.38 -16.30
N LYS A 333 15.22 -9.31 -17.09
CA LYS A 333 15.91 -9.41 -18.37
C LYS A 333 17.32 -9.93 -18.07
N GLN A 334 17.53 -11.24 -18.22
CA GLN A 334 18.85 -11.83 -18.23
C GLN A 334 19.66 -10.99 -19.21
N LYS A 335 20.78 -10.43 -18.75
CA LYS A 335 21.74 -9.76 -19.63
C LYS A 335 22.10 -10.78 -20.70
N PHE A 336 21.68 -10.54 -21.94
CA PHE A 336 22.15 -11.27 -23.11
C PHE A 336 23.63 -10.92 -23.28
N THR A 337 24.50 -11.63 -22.58
CA THR A 337 25.92 -11.70 -22.85
C THR A 337 26.27 -13.16 -23.11
N ALA A 338 26.09 -13.56 -24.37
CA ALA A 338 26.91 -14.48 -25.13
C ALA A 338 26.05 -15.06 -26.26
N VAL A 339 26.55 -14.92 -27.50
CA VAL A 339 26.04 -15.59 -28.68
C VAL A 339 26.11 -17.10 -28.46
N SER A 340 24.97 -17.75 -28.27
CA SER A 340 24.83 -19.19 -28.46
C SER A 340 23.68 -19.45 -29.44
N THR A 341 24.07 -19.63 -30.70
CA THR A 341 23.25 -20.25 -31.73
C THR A 341 23.04 -21.72 -31.38
N ALA A 342 21.99 -22.01 -30.61
CA ALA A 342 21.43 -23.35 -30.48
C ALA A 342 19.91 -23.21 -30.35
N LEU A 343 19.17 -24.01 -31.14
CA LEU A 343 17.72 -24.02 -31.20
C LEU A 343 17.10 -23.98 -29.81
N ILE A 344 16.38 -22.90 -29.51
CA ILE A 344 15.62 -22.75 -28.27
C ILE A 344 14.39 -23.66 -28.39
N THR A 345 14.49 -24.88 -27.84
CA THR A 345 13.34 -25.60 -27.35
C THR A 345 12.58 -24.69 -26.39
N LYS A 346 11.27 -24.65 -26.59
CA LYS A 346 10.30 -23.85 -25.86
C LYS A 346 10.10 -24.45 -24.46
N ASP A 347 11.16 -24.49 -23.66
CA ASP A 347 11.09 -24.95 -22.28
C ASP A 347 10.53 -23.82 -21.43
N GLN A 348 9.35 -24.11 -20.91
CA GLN A 348 8.64 -23.39 -19.87
C GLN A 348 9.62 -23.18 -18.71
N ALA A 349 10.19 -21.97 -18.62
CA ALA A 349 10.99 -21.60 -17.47
C ALA A 349 10.08 -21.67 -16.24
N ASN A 350 10.18 -22.77 -15.48
CA ASN A 350 9.56 -22.92 -14.16
C ASN A 350 9.93 -21.68 -13.34
N THR A 351 9.01 -20.71 -13.28
CA THR A 351 9.28 -19.43 -12.67
C THR A 351 9.13 -19.63 -11.18
N VAL A 352 10.27 -19.87 -10.51
CA VAL A 352 10.31 -20.21 -9.08
C VAL A 352 9.85 -18.99 -8.28
N PRO A 353 8.83 -19.13 -7.41
CA PRO A 353 8.43 -18.05 -6.50
C PRO A 353 9.60 -17.64 -5.59
N THR A 354 9.73 -16.33 -5.33
CA THR A 354 10.79 -15.73 -4.52
C THR A 354 10.19 -14.81 -3.47
N HIS A 355 10.99 -14.34 -2.51
CA HIS A 355 10.54 -13.31 -1.57
C HIS A 355 10.08 -12.02 -2.29
N PHE A 356 10.70 -11.68 -3.42
CA PHE A 356 10.30 -10.50 -4.21
C PHE A 356 8.90 -10.67 -4.84
N SER A 357 8.59 -11.85 -5.39
CA SER A 357 7.26 -12.11 -5.96
C SER A 357 6.17 -12.12 -4.87
N ASP A 358 6.48 -12.62 -3.66
CA ASP A 358 5.56 -12.56 -2.53
C ASP A 358 5.33 -11.11 -2.05
N ALA A 359 6.38 -10.27 -2.07
CA ALA A 359 6.26 -8.85 -1.74
C ALA A 359 5.35 -8.10 -2.73
N ILE A 360 5.47 -8.38 -4.03
CA ILE A 360 4.58 -7.81 -5.06
C ILE A 360 3.13 -8.26 -4.84
N ALA A 361 2.90 -9.55 -4.61
CA ALA A 361 1.56 -10.08 -4.37
C ALA A 361 0.92 -9.45 -3.13
N LEU A 362 1.69 -9.33 -2.04
CA LEU A 362 1.25 -8.64 -0.83
C LEU A 362 0.89 -7.18 -1.10
N GLN A 363 1.72 -6.48 -1.89
CA GLN A 363 1.48 -5.09 -2.24
C GLN A 363 0.19 -4.90 -3.06
N ILE A 364 -0.09 -5.81 -3.98
CA ILE A 364 -1.35 -5.83 -4.75
C ILE A 364 -2.55 -6.01 -3.82
N TYR A 365 -2.48 -6.92 -2.85
CA TYR A 365 -3.57 -7.10 -1.87
C TYR A 365 -3.74 -5.88 -0.95
N ARG A 366 -2.66 -5.18 -0.56
CA ARG A 366 -2.78 -3.91 0.18
C ARG A 366 -3.49 -2.83 -0.62
N ILE A 367 -3.13 -2.68 -1.90
CA ILE A 367 -3.82 -1.79 -2.85
C ILE A 367 -5.31 -2.16 -2.94
N THR A 368 -5.61 -3.45 -3.10
CA THR A 368 -6.98 -3.98 -3.17
C THR A 368 -7.80 -3.58 -1.94
N PHE A 369 -7.25 -3.81 -0.76
CA PHE A 369 -7.89 -3.44 0.51
C PHE A 369 -8.20 -1.94 0.57
N LEU A 370 -7.25 -1.08 0.17
CA LEU A 370 -7.46 0.37 0.17
C LEU A 370 -8.50 0.81 -0.88
N ILE A 371 -8.54 0.19 -2.05
CA ILE A 371 -9.58 0.47 -3.06
C ILE A 371 -10.96 0.09 -2.51
N LEU A 372 -11.12 -1.11 -1.96
CA LEU A 372 -12.38 -1.56 -1.35
C LEU A 372 -12.80 -0.64 -0.20
N LYS A 373 -11.82 -0.16 0.59
CA LYS A 373 -12.05 0.81 1.65
C LYS A 373 -12.52 2.16 1.16
N PHE A 374 -11.88 2.69 0.13
CA PHE A 374 -12.32 3.92 -0.51
C PHE A 374 -13.76 3.78 -1.04
N LEU A 375 -14.06 2.71 -1.78
CA LEU A 375 -15.40 2.47 -2.33
C LEU A 375 -16.45 2.26 -1.24
N SER A 376 -16.09 1.58 -0.14
CA SER A 376 -16.99 1.40 1.01
C SER A 376 -17.30 2.73 1.70
N LEU A 377 -16.31 3.63 1.83
CA LEU A 377 -16.54 4.99 2.33
C LEU A 377 -17.48 5.80 1.43
N GLN A 378 -17.36 5.66 0.11
CA GLN A 378 -18.26 6.30 -0.85
C GLN A 378 -19.69 5.76 -0.73
N ALA A 379 -19.85 4.44 -0.61
CA ALA A 379 -21.14 3.80 -0.40
C ALA A 379 -21.78 4.23 0.93
N GLU A 380 -21.01 4.23 2.02
CA GLU A 380 -21.47 4.69 3.33
C GLU A 380 -21.91 6.16 3.31
N GLY A 381 -21.13 7.05 2.68
CA GLY A 381 -21.49 8.45 2.52
C GLY A 381 -22.78 8.65 1.72
N ALA A 382 -23.01 7.84 0.69
CA ALA A 382 -24.25 7.86 -0.08
C ALA A 382 -25.45 7.33 0.72
N THR A 383 -25.28 6.26 1.49
CA THR A 383 -26.32 5.70 2.37
C THR A 383 -26.74 6.71 3.43
N ARG A 384 -25.77 7.39 4.10
CA ARG A 384 -26.08 8.44 5.09
C ARG A 384 -26.90 9.58 4.48
N ARG A 385 -26.55 10.04 3.28
CA ARG A 385 -27.36 11.05 2.57
C ARG A 385 -28.76 10.55 2.24
N ALA A 386 -28.90 9.30 1.82
CA ALA A 386 -30.21 8.71 1.54
C ALA A 386 -31.08 8.61 2.80
N GLU A 387 -30.49 8.31 3.96
CA GLU A 387 -31.16 8.33 5.26
C GLU A 387 -31.60 9.75 5.66
N GLU A 388 -30.75 10.75 5.46
CA GLU A 388 -31.07 12.16 5.76
C GLU A 388 -32.19 12.73 4.88
N VAL A 389 -32.17 12.41 3.58
CA VAL A 389 -33.16 12.89 2.60
C VAL A 389 -34.41 12.00 2.56
N GLY A 390 -34.35 10.80 3.14
CA GLY A 390 -35.46 9.84 3.22
C GLY A 390 -35.71 9.02 1.95
N PHE A 391 -34.87 9.15 0.92
CA PHE A 391 -34.92 8.34 -0.29
C PHE A 391 -33.53 8.18 -0.93
N VAL A 392 -33.35 7.11 -1.70
CA VAL A 392 -32.12 6.86 -2.47
C VAL A 392 -32.20 7.58 -3.81
N ASP A 393 -31.37 8.59 -4.00
CA ASP A 393 -31.20 9.24 -5.30
C ASP A 393 -30.28 8.39 -6.19
N LEU A 394 -30.89 7.51 -7.00
CA LEU A 394 -30.17 6.63 -7.92
C LEU A 394 -29.35 7.39 -8.97
N ALA A 395 -29.69 8.64 -9.30
CA ALA A 395 -28.95 9.44 -10.27
C ALA A 395 -27.64 10.00 -9.69
N HIS A 396 -27.57 10.14 -8.36
CA HIS A 396 -26.40 10.63 -7.64
C HIS A 396 -25.75 9.56 -6.74
N PHE A 397 -26.20 8.30 -6.86
CA PHE A 397 -25.61 7.18 -6.15
C PHE A 397 -24.24 6.83 -6.78
N PRO A 398 -23.18 6.59 -5.98
CA PRO A 398 -21.86 6.26 -6.51
C PRO A 398 -21.89 4.95 -7.29
N GLU A 399 -21.20 4.92 -8.44
CA GLU A 399 -21.00 3.68 -9.19
C GLU A 399 -20.31 2.63 -8.29
N LEU A 400 -20.86 1.42 -8.22
CA LEU A 400 -20.31 0.33 -7.44
C LEU A 400 -19.65 -0.72 -8.35
N PRO A 401 -18.66 -1.47 -7.87
CA PRO A 401 -18.09 -2.57 -8.64
C PRO A 401 -19.17 -3.57 -9.06
N MET A 402 -19.06 -4.09 -10.28
CA MET A 402 -19.89 -5.21 -10.71
C MET A 402 -19.67 -6.43 -9.79
N PRO A 403 -20.73 -7.22 -9.48
CA PRO A 403 -20.63 -8.37 -8.58
C PRO A 403 -19.51 -9.35 -8.93
N GLU A 404 -19.25 -9.59 -10.22
CA GLU A 404 -18.22 -10.52 -10.69
C GLU A 404 -16.80 -10.08 -10.26
N ILE A 405 -16.56 -8.76 -10.17
CA ILE A 405 -15.29 -8.22 -9.65
C ILE A 405 -15.15 -8.59 -8.17
N LEU A 406 -16.23 -8.46 -7.39
CA LEU A 406 -16.24 -8.74 -5.96
C LEU A 406 -16.11 -10.25 -5.71
N HIS A 407 -16.80 -11.09 -6.49
CA HIS A 407 -16.73 -12.54 -6.41
C HIS A 407 -15.31 -13.04 -6.66
N GLY A 408 -14.62 -12.55 -7.70
CA GLY A 408 -13.24 -12.94 -7.97
C GLY A 408 -12.26 -12.63 -6.82
N LEU A 409 -12.50 -11.55 -6.05
CA LEU A 409 -11.72 -11.24 -4.86
C LEU A 409 -12.06 -12.13 -3.67
N GLN A 410 -13.35 -12.42 -3.46
CA GLN A 410 -13.82 -13.35 -2.43
C GLN A 410 -13.21 -14.74 -2.65
N ASP A 411 -13.24 -15.24 -3.89
CA ASP A 411 -12.75 -16.57 -4.25
C ASP A 411 -11.22 -16.67 -4.09
N GLN A 412 -10.49 -15.63 -4.49
CA GLN A 412 -9.04 -15.53 -4.24
C GLN A 412 -8.72 -15.57 -2.74
N ALA A 413 -9.43 -14.79 -1.93
CA ALA A 413 -9.21 -14.74 -0.48
C ALA A 413 -9.50 -16.10 0.17
N ILE A 414 -10.60 -16.75 -0.18
CA ILE A 414 -10.95 -18.09 0.35
C ILE A 414 -9.87 -19.10 -0.01
N ALA A 415 -9.48 -19.17 -1.29
CA ALA A 415 -8.50 -20.15 -1.76
C ALA A 415 -7.14 -20.01 -1.06
N ILE A 416 -6.62 -18.78 -0.95
CA ILE A 416 -5.32 -18.52 -0.31
C ILE A 416 -5.40 -18.78 1.20
N VAL A 417 -6.40 -18.26 1.91
CA VAL A 417 -6.48 -18.43 3.36
C VAL A 417 -6.68 -19.91 3.74
N THR A 418 -7.50 -20.63 2.98
CA THR A 418 -7.70 -22.07 3.18
C THR A 418 -6.38 -22.83 3.00
N GLU A 419 -5.66 -22.59 1.89
CA GLU A 419 -4.36 -23.22 1.62
C GLU A 419 -3.34 -22.93 2.73
N LEU A 420 -3.23 -21.67 3.17
CA LEU A 420 -2.26 -21.26 4.19
C LEU A 420 -2.59 -21.86 5.56
N CYS A 421 -3.86 -21.89 5.95
CA CYS A 421 -4.26 -22.44 7.24
C CYS A 421 -4.14 -23.97 7.26
N GLU A 422 -4.42 -24.65 6.15
CA GLU A 422 -4.26 -26.10 6.04
C GLU A 422 -2.79 -26.53 6.01
N ALA A 423 -1.92 -25.75 5.37
CA ALA A 423 -0.48 -26.00 5.34
C ALA A 423 0.17 -25.77 6.71
N ASN A 424 -0.42 -24.92 7.55
CA ASN A 424 0.15 -24.49 8.84
C ASN A 424 -0.74 -24.89 10.04
N LYS A 425 -1.17 -26.16 10.11
CA LYS A 425 -2.00 -26.67 11.24
C LYS A 425 -1.30 -26.75 12.61
N SER A 426 -0.02 -26.39 12.71
CA SER A 426 0.75 -26.39 13.96
C SER A 426 0.69 -25.03 14.67
N ASP A 427 0.88 -25.01 16.00
CA ASP A 427 0.70 -23.82 16.86
C ASP A 427 1.61 -22.62 16.53
N ARG A 428 2.60 -22.77 15.65
CA ARG A 428 3.58 -21.72 15.31
C ARG A 428 3.45 -21.24 13.87
N VAL A 429 2.34 -20.58 13.57
CA VAL A 429 2.16 -19.83 12.31
C VAL A 429 3.03 -18.57 12.33
N HIS A 430 3.80 -18.34 11.27
CA HIS A 430 4.66 -17.16 11.09
C HIS A 430 3.83 -15.85 11.06
N SER A 431 4.37 -14.74 11.57
CA SER A 431 3.64 -13.46 11.70
C SER A 431 3.13 -12.93 10.35
N GLU A 432 3.92 -13.09 9.31
CA GLU A 432 3.66 -12.65 7.95
C GLU A 432 2.47 -13.41 7.36
N ILE A 433 2.39 -14.72 7.59
CA ILE A 433 1.24 -15.55 7.20
C ILE A 433 -0.01 -15.10 7.96
N LYS A 434 0.11 -14.81 9.27
CA LYS A 434 -1.01 -14.27 10.06
C LYS A 434 -1.52 -12.95 9.47
N GLY A 435 -0.59 -12.04 9.13
CA GLY A 435 -0.88 -10.76 8.52
C GLY A 435 -1.58 -10.89 7.17
N VAL A 436 -1.11 -11.81 6.30
CA VAL A 436 -1.74 -12.10 5.01
C VAL A 436 -3.14 -12.66 5.18
N CYS A 437 -3.34 -13.64 6.06
CA CYS A 437 -4.68 -14.19 6.31
C CYS A 437 -5.64 -13.13 6.82
N CYS A 438 -5.21 -12.29 7.78
CA CYS A 438 -6.04 -11.19 8.28
C CYS A 438 -6.40 -10.18 7.17
N LEU A 439 -5.43 -9.77 6.34
CA LEU A 439 -5.65 -8.86 5.22
C LEU A 439 -6.66 -9.42 4.21
N LEU A 440 -6.51 -10.69 3.83
CA LEU A 440 -7.39 -11.33 2.85
C LEU A 440 -8.82 -11.51 3.39
N LEU A 441 -8.98 -11.86 4.67
CA LEU A 441 -10.32 -11.90 5.29
C LEU A 441 -10.96 -10.51 5.36
N GLN A 442 -10.18 -9.46 5.62
CA GLN A 442 -10.68 -8.08 5.55
C GLN A 442 -11.11 -7.70 4.12
N ILE A 443 -10.33 -8.05 3.11
CA ILE A 443 -10.70 -7.86 1.69
C ILE A 443 -12.01 -8.57 1.38
N MET A 444 -12.16 -9.83 1.81
CA MET A 444 -13.38 -10.61 1.63
C MET A 444 -14.59 -9.97 2.31
N GLU A 445 -14.44 -9.50 3.55
CA GLU A 445 -15.49 -8.81 4.30
C GLU A 445 -15.93 -7.52 3.60
N MET A 446 -14.99 -6.71 3.12
CA MET A 446 -15.30 -5.47 2.39
C MET A 446 -15.93 -5.73 1.02
N ALA A 447 -15.49 -6.79 0.33
CA ALA A 447 -16.11 -7.20 -0.92
C ALA A 447 -17.57 -7.64 -0.71
N LEU A 448 -17.85 -8.40 0.36
CA LEU A 448 -19.22 -8.78 0.74
C LEU A 448 -20.07 -7.58 1.16
N TYR A 449 -19.49 -6.59 1.84
CA TYR A 449 -20.19 -5.35 2.19
C TYR A 449 -20.60 -4.56 0.93
N LEU A 450 -19.70 -4.41 -0.04
CA LEU A 450 -20.03 -3.76 -1.30
C LEU A 450 -21.05 -4.55 -2.12
N GLU A 451 -20.97 -5.89 -2.09
CA GLU A 451 -21.97 -6.74 -2.73
C GLU A 451 -23.35 -6.54 -2.09
N LEU A 452 -23.43 -6.48 -0.75
CA LEU A 452 -24.66 -6.16 -0.04
C LEU A 452 -25.25 -4.82 -0.50
N CYS A 453 -24.40 -3.80 -0.65
CA CYS A 453 -24.83 -2.49 -1.15
C CYS A 453 -25.44 -2.63 -2.55
N VAL A 454 -24.75 -3.28 -3.49
CA VAL A 454 -25.24 -3.51 -4.87
C VAL A 454 -26.59 -4.23 -4.87
N LEU A 455 -26.73 -5.30 -4.09
CA LEU A 455 -27.99 -6.06 -3.99
C LEU A 455 -29.14 -5.21 -3.45
N GLN A 456 -28.89 -4.39 -2.43
CA GLN A 456 -29.90 -3.52 -1.82
C GLN A 456 -30.33 -2.39 -2.77
N ILE A 457 -29.39 -1.73 -3.43
CA ILE A 457 -29.67 -0.58 -4.30
C ILE A 457 -30.34 -1.02 -5.60
N CYS A 458 -29.84 -2.09 -6.21
CA CYS A 458 -30.38 -2.59 -7.47
C CYS A 458 -31.62 -3.48 -7.27
N GLY A 459 -31.94 -3.88 -6.03
CA GLY A 459 -33.04 -4.79 -5.74
C GLY A 459 -32.85 -6.20 -6.32
N ILE A 460 -31.60 -6.59 -6.60
CA ILE A 460 -31.25 -7.86 -7.23
C ILE A 460 -31.00 -8.90 -6.14
N ARG A 461 -31.37 -10.16 -6.39
CA ARG A 461 -31.02 -11.30 -5.53
C ARG A 461 -29.77 -11.99 -6.04
N PRO A 462 -28.92 -12.56 -5.17
CA PRO A 462 -27.78 -13.34 -5.62
C PRO A 462 -28.21 -14.53 -6.48
N VAL A 463 -27.42 -14.81 -7.52
CA VAL A 463 -27.66 -15.94 -8.45
C VAL A 463 -27.47 -17.26 -7.71
N LEU A 464 -28.41 -18.20 -7.84
CA LEU A 464 -28.40 -19.47 -7.09
C LEU A 464 -27.09 -20.25 -7.23
N GLY A 465 -26.53 -20.38 -8.44
CA GLY A 465 -25.26 -21.07 -8.66
C GLY A 465 -24.10 -20.46 -7.87
N ARG A 466 -24.01 -19.12 -7.81
CA ARG A 466 -23.01 -18.43 -6.99
C ARG A 466 -23.15 -18.75 -5.51
N VAL A 467 -24.39 -18.83 -5.01
CA VAL A 467 -24.67 -19.15 -3.59
C VAL A 467 -24.16 -20.54 -3.23
N GLU A 468 -24.35 -21.52 -4.12
CA GLU A 468 -23.90 -22.91 -3.91
C GLU A 468 -22.37 -23.02 -3.91
N ASP A 469 -21.71 -22.42 -4.90
CA ASP A 469 -20.24 -22.41 -4.99
C ASP A 469 -19.62 -21.71 -3.78
N PHE A 470 -20.12 -20.52 -3.44
CA PHE A 470 -19.66 -19.76 -2.28
C PHE A 470 -19.88 -20.52 -0.97
N SER A 471 -21.00 -21.21 -0.81
CA SER A 471 -21.29 -22.05 0.37
C SER A 471 -20.23 -23.13 0.58
N LYS A 472 -19.90 -23.85 -0.50
CA LYS A 472 -18.92 -24.93 -0.47
C LYS A 472 -17.54 -24.41 -0.09
N ASP A 473 -17.14 -23.28 -0.66
CA ASP A 473 -15.84 -22.68 -0.41
C ASP A 473 -15.76 -22.07 1.00
N LEU A 474 -16.83 -21.41 1.45
CA LEU A 474 -16.92 -20.89 2.82
C LEU A 474 -16.85 -21.99 3.88
N LYS A 475 -17.47 -23.16 3.65
CA LYS A 475 -17.32 -24.32 4.55
C LYS A 475 -15.88 -24.76 4.67
N SER A 476 -15.17 -24.82 3.54
CA SER A 476 -13.77 -25.20 3.50
C SER A 476 -12.91 -24.18 4.26
N LEU A 477 -13.19 -22.88 4.10
CA LEU A 477 -12.54 -21.82 4.86
C LEU A 477 -12.79 -21.94 6.36
N ILE A 478 -14.04 -22.14 6.79
CA ILE A 478 -14.39 -22.27 8.21
C ILE A 478 -13.61 -23.45 8.80
N ARG A 479 -13.63 -24.60 8.15
CA ARG A 479 -12.91 -25.80 8.60
C ARG A 479 -11.39 -25.59 8.64
N ALA A 480 -10.81 -24.90 7.67
CA ALA A 480 -9.38 -24.64 7.63
C ALA A 480 -8.93 -23.64 8.72
N THR A 481 -9.81 -22.70 9.09
CA THR A 481 -9.54 -21.68 10.11
C THR A 481 -9.86 -22.15 11.54
N GLU A 482 -10.52 -23.30 11.70
CA GLU A 482 -10.71 -23.96 12.99
C GLU A 482 -9.34 -24.26 13.65
N GLY A 483 -9.17 -23.80 14.89
CA GLY A 483 -7.90 -23.91 15.65
C GLY A 483 -6.99 -22.69 15.56
N HIS A 484 -7.21 -21.77 14.62
CA HIS A 484 -6.41 -20.55 14.47
C HIS A 484 -6.96 -19.39 15.30
N ALA A 485 -6.52 -19.26 16.55
CA ALA A 485 -7.04 -18.26 17.50
C ALA A 485 -6.99 -16.81 16.97
N PHE A 486 -5.96 -16.46 16.19
CA PHE A 486 -5.78 -15.11 15.64
C PHE A 486 -6.84 -14.74 14.58
N LEU A 487 -7.52 -15.70 13.97
CA LEU A 487 -8.56 -15.48 12.97
C LEU A 487 -9.98 -15.45 13.55
N LYS A 488 -10.16 -15.78 14.83
CA LYS A 488 -11.47 -15.94 15.46
C LYS A 488 -12.33 -14.66 15.35
N ALA A 489 -11.73 -13.49 15.55
CA ALA A 489 -12.43 -12.20 15.44
C ALA A 489 -12.85 -11.91 14.00
N SER A 490 -11.93 -12.07 13.04
CA SER A 490 -12.20 -11.87 11.61
C SER A 490 -13.28 -12.81 11.10
N MET A 491 -13.24 -14.09 11.49
CA MET A 491 -14.26 -15.07 11.10
C MET A 491 -15.63 -14.77 11.70
N LYS A 492 -15.69 -14.22 12.92
CA LYS A 492 -16.96 -13.77 13.51
C LYS A 492 -17.56 -12.61 12.71
N SER A 493 -16.75 -11.62 12.33
CA SER A 493 -17.18 -10.49 11.50
C SER A 493 -17.64 -10.97 10.13
N LEU A 494 -16.89 -11.88 9.52
CA LEU A 494 -17.21 -12.45 8.22
C LEU A 494 -18.55 -13.22 8.23
N LYS A 495 -18.77 -14.08 9.23
CA LYS A 495 -20.06 -14.78 9.40
C LYS A 495 -21.21 -13.80 9.54
N HIS A 496 -21.01 -12.69 10.24
CA HIS A 496 -22.02 -11.65 10.38
C HIS A 496 -22.39 -11.03 9.03
N ILE A 497 -21.43 -10.56 8.23
CA ILE A 497 -21.76 -9.96 6.91
C ILE A 497 -22.36 -10.99 5.94
N VAL A 498 -21.87 -12.24 5.94
CA VAL A 498 -22.45 -13.33 5.13
C VAL A 498 -23.92 -13.56 5.46
N SER A 499 -24.34 -13.39 6.72
CA SER A 499 -25.75 -13.53 7.11
C SER A 499 -26.67 -12.50 6.46
N PHE A 500 -26.15 -11.32 6.10
CA PHE A 500 -26.93 -10.30 5.41
C PHE A 500 -26.95 -10.51 3.90
N VAL A 501 -25.81 -10.88 3.30
CA VAL A 501 -25.70 -11.12 1.85
C VAL A 501 -26.45 -12.40 1.45
N TYR A 502 -26.31 -13.45 2.26
CA TYR A 502 -26.81 -14.79 1.98
C TYR A 502 -27.57 -15.38 3.18
N PRO A 503 -28.75 -14.84 3.55
CA PRO A 503 -29.47 -15.19 4.77
C PRO A 503 -29.85 -16.67 4.89
N ARG A 504 -30.01 -17.38 3.76
CA ARG A 504 -30.36 -18.81 3.74
C ARG A 504 -29.18 -19.74 4.01
N LEU A 505 -27.94 -19.28 3.84
CA LEU A 505 -26.75 -20.12 4.03
C LEU A 505 -26.55 -20.49 5.51
N LEU A 506 -26.73 -19.54 6.42
CA LEU A 506 -26.48 -19.76 7.84
C LEU A 506 -27.67 -20.38 8.59
N GLN A 507 -28.89 -20.23 8.06
CA GLN A 507 -30.11 -20.81 8.64
C GLN A 507 -30.32 -22.29 8.28
N SER A 508 -29.83 -22.74 7.11
CA SER A 508 -30.03 -24.10 6.63
C SER A 508 -29.06 -25.13 7.25
N GLU A 509 -27.97 -24.68 7.90
CA GLU A 509 -26.80 -25.55 8.11
C GLU A 509 -26.18 -25.48 9.52
N GLY A 510 -26.90 -24.96 10.53
CA GLY A 510 -26.47 -25.09 11.93
C GLY A 510 -25.14 -24.40 12.25
N PHE A 511 -24.83 -23.29 11.58
CA PHE A 511 -23.56 -22.56 11.72
C PHE A 511 -23.47 -21.61 12.95
N MET A 512 -24.51 -21.58 13.80
CA MET A 512 -24.53 -20.81 15.05
C MET A 512 -23.76 -21.51 16.18
#